data_AF-A0A9P8C9M6-F1
#
_entry.id   AF-A0A9P8C9M6-F1
#
_cell.length_a   1.000
_cell.length_b   1.000
_cell.length_c   1.000
_cell.angle_alpha   90.00
_cell.angle_beta   90.00
_cell.angle_gamma   90.00
#
_symmetry.space_group_name_H-M   'P 1'
#
loop_
_entity.id
_entity.type
_entity.pdbx_description
1 polymer ?
#
loop_
_entity_poly.entity_id
_entity_poly.type
_entity_poly.pdbx_seq_one_letter_code
_entity_poly.pdbx_strand_id
1 'polypeptide(L)'
;MAAQLNLVAILTPKEGKADRVIELLQGVAEYVKSSEPTTTRYEITRSFQKEAKIEEIIMIESYKDKAALDLHGSSDAFKVFAKTMQDEELLGAPMQLKVAQPAGGFASRL
;
A
#
# COMPACT_ATOMS: atom_id res chain seq x y z
N MET A 1 -4.69 -24.40 -7.36
CA MET A 1 -4.87 -23.00 -7.80
C MET A 1 -4.21 -22.13 -6.75
N ALA A 2 -3.15 -21.39 -7.11
CA ALA A 2 -2.54 -20.45 -6.16
C ALA A 2 -3.54 -19.31 -5.94
N ALA A 3 -4.02 -19.15 -4.71
CA ALA A 3 -4.95 -18.08 -4.38
C ALA A 3 -4.18 -16.76 -4.40
N GLN A 4 -4.49 -15.90 -5.38
CA GLN A 4 -4.01 -14.53 -5.42
C GLN A 4 -4.34 -13.84 -4.09
N LEU A 5 -3.33 -13.25 -3.46
CA LEU A 5 -3.47 -12.57 -2.18
C LEU A 5 -3.75 -11.10 -2.47
N ASN A 6 -4.90 -10.60 -2.00
CA ASN A 6 -5.17 -9.16 -2.04
C ASN A 6 -4.87 -8.57 -0.67
N LEU A 7 -4.17 -7.45 -0.65
CA LEU A 7 -3.83 -6.70 0.53
C LEU A 7 -4.38 -5.29 0.39
N VAL A 8 -5.00 -4.80 1.44
CA VAL A 8 -5.36 -3.39 1.59
C VAL A 8 -4.55 -2.81 2.73
N ALA A 9 -3.65 -1.88 2.43
CA ALA A 9 -2.91 -1.14 3.44
C ALA A 9 -3.55 0.25 3.61
N ILE A 10 -3.87 0.62 4.85
CA ILE A 10 -4.42 1.94 5.18
C ILE A 10 -3.38 2.65 6.03
N LEU A 11 -2.92 3.78 5.51
CA LEU A 11 -2.00 4.70 6.16
C LEU A 11 -2.79 5.94 6.55
N THR A 12 -2.65 6.39 7.79
CA THR A 12 -3.23 7.65 8.27
C THR A 12 -2.09 8.63 8.53
N PRO A 13 -1.74 9.50 7.56
CA PRO A 13 -0.70 10.49 7.74
C PRO A 13 -1.06 11.50 8.84
N LYS A 14 -0.05 12.13 9.44
CA LYS A 14 -0.25 13.34 10.24
C LYS A 14 -0.74 14.47 9.34
N GLU A 15 -1.38 15.47 9.95
CA GLU A 15 -1.87 16.66 9.25
C GLU A 15 -0.73 17.32 8.45
N GLY A 16 -0.98 17.57 7.16
CA GLY A 16 0.00 18.17 6.25
C GLY A 16 1.13 17.24 5.77
N LYS A 17 1.11 15.94 6.13
CA LYS A 17 2.15 14.97 5.73
C LYS A 17 1.72 14.02 4.61
N ALA A 18 0.45 14.04 4.19
CA ALA A 18 -0.06 13.09 3.20
C ALA A 18 0.69 13.14 1.87
N ASP A 19 1.00 14.33 1.35
CA ASP A 19 1.72 14.47 0.08
C ASP A 19 3.13 13.86 0.15
N ARG A 20 3.79 13.97 1.31
CA ARG A 20 5.11 13.35 1.55
C ARG A 20 5.01 11.82 1.56
N VAL A 21 3.97 11.27 2.19
CA VAL A 21 3.74 9.82 2.18
C VAL A 21 3.47 9.34 0.74
N ILE A 22 2.68 10.07 -0.03
CA ILE A 22 2.40 9.75 -1.45
C ILE A 22 3.68 9.78 -2.28
N GLU A 23 4.55 10.78 -2.09
CA GLU A 23 5.84 10.87 -2.79
C GLU A 23 6.71 9.63 -2.53
N LEU A 24 6.83 9.21 -1.26
CA LEU A 24 7.58 8.01 -0.91
C LEU A 24 6.96 6.74 -1.52
N LEU A 25 5.62 6.63 -1.51
CA LEU A 25 4.91 5.51 -2.10
C LEU A 25 5.04 5.45 -3.62
N GLN A 26 5.11 6.60 -4.30
CA GLN A 26 5.37 6.67 -5.74
C GLN A 26 6.75 6.09 -6.08
N GLY A 27 7.78 6.40 -5.28
CA GLY A 27 9.10 5.79 -5.43
C GLY A 27 9.07 4.26 -5.27
N VAL A 28 8.31 3.75 -4.30
CA VAL A 28 8.09 2.30 -4.15
C VAL A 28 7.31 1.73 -5.34
N ALA A 29 6.29 2.42 -5.85
CA ALA A 29 5.50 1.97 -6.99
C ALA A 29 6.34 1.78 -8.26
N GLU A 30 7.29 2.68 -8.52
CA GLU A 30 8.24 2.54 -9.64
C GLU A 30 9.15 1.32 -9.48
N TYR A 31 9.63 1.07 -8.26
CA TYR A 31 10.40 -0.13 -7.94
C TYR A 31 9.56 -1.40 -8.15
N VAL A 32 8.35 -1.46 -7.58
CA VAL A 32 7.43 -2.60 -7.72
C VAL A 32 7.15 -2.89 -9.19
N LYS A 33 6.82 -1.85 -9.97
CA LYS A 33 6.52 -1.99 -11.41
C LYS A 33 7.70 -2.55 -12.23
N SER A 34 8.93 -2.22 -11.84
CA SER A 34 10.13 -2.63 -12.58
C SER A 34 10.74 -3.94 -12.08
N SER A 35 10.65 -4.23 -10.78
CA SER A 35 11.42 -5.26 -10.09
C SER A 35 10.56 -6.41 -9.55
N GLU A 36 9.25 -6.23 -9.41
CA GLU A 36 8.34 -7.24 -8.84
C GLU A 36 7.32 -7.75 -9.87
N PRO A 37 7.70 -8.67 -10.77
CA PRO A 37 6.79 -9.21 -11.79
C PRO A 37 5.64 -10.03 -11.18
N THR A 38 5.72 -10.37 -9.89
CA THR A 38 4.72 -11.15 -9.15
C THR A 38 3.67 -10.28 -8.45
N THR A 39 3.84 -8.96 -8.46
CA THR A 39 2.89 -7.99 -7.92
C THR A 39 1.98 -7.56 -9.06
N THR A 40 0.74 -8.06 -9.04
CA THR A 40 -0.21 -7.93 -10.15
C THR A 40 -1.07 -6.67 -10.06
N ARG A 41 -1.13 -6.06 -8.88
CA ARG A 41 -1.81 -4.79 -8.63
C ARG A 41 -1.06 -4.03 -7.55
N TYR A 42 -0.84 -2.73 -7.77
CA TYR A 42 -0.26 -1.82 -6.79
C TYR A 42 -0.85 -0.43 -7.03
N GLU A 43 -1.93 -0.12 -6.33
CA GLU A 43 -2.67 1.14 -6.47
C GLU A 43 -2.54 1.97 -5.20
N ILE A 44 -2.19 3.24 -5.37
CA ILE A 44 -2.15 4.22 -4.29
C ILE A 44 -3.36 5.13 -4.45
N THR A 45 -4.21 5.19 -3.45
CA THR A 45 -5.41 6.03 -3.46
C THR A 45 -5.40 6.97 -2.27
N ARG A 46 -6.01 8.15 -2.44
CA ARG A 46 -6.15 9.18 -1.41
C ARG A 46 -7.61 9.28 -1.03
N SER A 47 -7.91 9.09 0.26
CA SER A 47 -9.23 9.22 0.84
C SER A 47 -9.25 10.41 1.79
N PHE A 48 -10.27 11.25 1.69
CA PHE A 48 -10.47 12.38 2.57
C PHE A 48 -11.86 12.33 3.20
N GLN A 49 -11.91 12.09 4.51
CA GLN A 49 -13.15 12.06 5.28
C GLN A 49 -13.45 13.49 5.78
N LYS A 50 -14.38 14.18 5.10
CA LYS A 50 -14.71 15.58 5.39
C LYS A 50 -15.25 15.80 6.80
N GLU A 51 -16.09 14.91 7.33
CA GLU A 51 -16.64 15.08 8.68
C GLU A 51 -15.58 14.90 9.77
N ALA A 52 -14.65 13.95 9.59
CA ALA A 52 -13.62 13.64 10.56
C ALA A 52 -12.35 14.50 10.39
N LYS A 53 -12.22 15.23 9.26
CA LYS A 53 -10.97 15.87 8.81
C LYS A 53 -9.78 14.91 8.81
N ILE A 54 -10.04 13.64 8.54
CA ILE A 54 -9.01 12.60 8.46
C ILE A 54 -8.67 12.37 7.01
N GLU A 55 -7.37 12.40 6.75
CA GLU A 55 -6.80 12.03 5.47
C GLU A 55 -6.18 10.64 5.59
N GLU A 56 -6.52 9.76 4.67
CA GLU A 56 -6.01 8.39 4.62
C GLU A 56 -5.47 8.11 3.22
N ILE A 57 -4.39 7.35 3.19
CA ILE A 57 -3.84 6.80 1.96
C ILE A 57 -4.15 5.30 1.99
N ILE A 58 -4.93 4.85 1.02
CA ILE A 58 -5.35 3.46 0.92
C ILE A 58 -4.63 2.84 -0.26
N MET A 59 -3.85 1.81 0.03
CA MET A 59 -3.15 1.01 -0.96
C MET A 59 -3.93 -0.26 -1.24
N ILE A 60 -4.09 -0.58 -2.52
CA ILE A 60 -4.74 -1.81 -2.96
C ILE A 60 -3.72 -2.60 -3.76
N GLU A 61 -3.31 -3.72 -3.19
CA GLU A 61 -2.22 -4.52 -3.70
C GLU A 61 -2.69 -5.94 -3.94
N SER A 62 -2.19 -6.55 -5.00
CA SER A 62 -2.45 -7.95 -5.30
C SER A 62 -1.16 -8.66 -5.63
N TYR A 63 -0.96 -9.80 -4.98
CA TYR A 63 0.23 -10.63 -5.07
C TYR A 63 -0.15 -12.00 -5.60
N LYS A 64 0.74 -12.59 -6.41
CA LYS A 64 0.56 -13.95 -6.91
C LYS A 64 0.43 -14.99 -5.79
N ASP A 65 1.22 -14.83 -4.73
CA ASP A 65 1.26 -15.70 -3.57
C ASP A 65 1.87 -14.96 -2.36
N LYS A 66 1.97 -15.65 -1.22
CA LYS A 66 2.58 -15.09 -0.01
C LYS A 66 4.07 -14.78 -0.19
N ALA A 67 4.80 -15.54 -1.01
CA ALA A 67 6.22 -15.30 -1.21
C ALA A 67 6.46 -13.98 -1.95
N ALA A 68 5.56 -13.60 -2.86
CA ALA A 68 5.58 -12.29 -3.50
C ALA A 68 5.35 -11.14 -2.49
N LEU A 69 4.41 -11.30 -1.55
CA LEU A 69 4.20 -10.33 -0.48
C LEU A 69 5.43 -10.24 0.46
N ASP A 70 6.01 -11.38 0.82
CA ASP A 70 7.19 -11.43 1.69
C ASP A 70 8.40 -10.79 0.99
N LEU A 71 8.55 -10.98 -0.33
CA LEU A 71 9.57 -10.31 -1.16
C LEU A 71 9.36 -8.80 -1.18
N HIS A 72 8.12 -8.35 -1.40
CA HIS A 72 7.76 -6.94 -1.40
C HIS A 72 8.15 -6.26 -0.07
N GLY A 73 7.68 -6.82 1.05
CA GLY A 73 7.96 -6.29 2.40
C GLY A 73 9.42 -6.41 2.83
N SER A 74 10.19 -7.32 2.22
CA SER A 74 11.62 -7.51 2.50
C SER A 74 12.53 -6.73 1.54
N SER A 75 11.97 -6.06 0.53
CA SER A 75 12.73 -5.29 -0.46
C SER A 75 13.45 -4.11 0.19
N ASP A 76 14.60 -3.72 -0.36
CA ASP A 76 15.34 -2.58 0.16
C ASP A 76 14.56 -1.28 -0.05
N ALA A 77 13.78 -1.17 -1.13
CA ALA A 77 12.87 -0.04 -1.36
C ALA A 77 11.83 0.08 -0.26
N PHE A 78 11.19 -1.04 0.15
CA PHE A 78 10.21 -1.03 1.23
C PHE A 78 10.85 -0.75 2.60
N LYS A 79 12.05 -1.29 2.87
CA LYS A 79 12.80 -0.98 4.11
C LYS A 79 13.17 0.49 4.21
N VAL A 80 13.61 1.10 3.10
CA VAL A 80 13.91 2.54 3.05
C VAL A 80 12.63 3.34 3.26
N PHE A 81 11.53 2.97 2.60
CA PHE A 81 10.21 3.58 2.82
C PHE A 81 9.80 3.51 4.30
N ALA A 82 9.80 2.32 4.90
CA ALA A 82 9.39 2.10 6.28
C ALA A 82 10.26 2.89 7.27
N LYS A 83 11.58 2.94 7.02
CA LYS A 83 12.51 3.73 7.82
C LYS A 83 12.23 5.22 7.71
N THR A 84 12.09 5.76 6.49
CA THR A 84 11.80 7.19 6.27
C THR A 84 10.45 7.58 6.90
N MET A 85 9.44 6.71 6.80
CA MET A 85 8.14 6.90 7.45
C MET A 85 8.24 7.03 8.98
N GLN A 86 9.14 6.25 9.60
CA GLN A 86 9.41 6.30 11.03
C GLN A 86 10.26 7.53 11.40
N ASP A 87 11.36 7.78 10.68
CA ASP A 87 12.31 8.86 10.96
C ASP A 87 11.64 10.24 10.81
N GLU A 88 10.78 10.42 9.81
CA GLU A 88 10.02 11.66 9.60
C GLU A 88 8.70 11.73 10.40
N GLU A 89 8.42 10.68 11.21
CA GLU A 89 7.20 10.49 11.99
C GLU A 89 5.92 10.82 11.21
N LEU A 90 5.77 10.26 10.00
CA LEU A 90 4.74 10.70 9.04
C LEU A 90 3.34 10.21 9.37
N LEU A 91 3.18 9.17 10.19
CA LEU A 91 1.89 8.58 10.52
C LEU A 91 1.33 9.12 11.84
N GLY A 92 0.05 9.48 11.82
CA GLY A 92 -0.71 9.88 13.00
C GLY A 92 -1.38 8.69 13.70
N ALA A 93 -1.51 7.55 13.02
CA ALA A 93 -2.05 6.32 13.57
C ALA A 93 -1.28 5.09 13.06
N PRO A 94 -1.36 3.94 13.76
CA PRO A 94 -0.77 2.69 13.26
C PRO A 94 -1.31 2.32 11.88
N MET A 95 -0.41 1.88 11.00
CA MET A 95 -0.77 1.32 9.70
C MET A 95 -1.69 0.11 9.87
N GLN A 96 -2.75 0.04 9.07
CA GLN A 96 -3.66 -1.10 9.07
C GLN A 96 -3.43 -1.95 7.82
N LEU A 97 -3.11 -3.22 8.01
CA LEU A 97 -2.97 -4.19 6.92
C LEU A 97 -4.15 -5.16 6.96
N LYS A 98 -4.90 -5.24 5.87
CA LYS A 98 -6.07 -6.12 5.74
C LYS A 98 -5.85 -7.05 4.55
N VAL A 99 -5.70 -8.34 4.82
CA VAL A 99 -5.71 -9.35 3.76
C VAL A 99 -7.16 -9.59 3.35
N ALA A 100 -7.45 -9.41 2.07
CA ALA A 100 -8.77 -9.54 1.49
C ALA A 100 -8.82 -10.75 0.54
N GLN A 101 -9.89 -11.53 0.64
CA GLN A 101 -10.21 -12.60 -0.28
C GLN A 101 -11.51 -12.28 -1.01
N PRO A 102 -11.62 -12.56 -2.32
CA PRO A 102 -12.88 -12.38 -3.03
C PRO A 102 -13.96 -13.28 -2.42
N ALA A 103 -15.08 -12.67 -2.00
CA ALA A 103 -16.25 -13.39 -1.49
C ALA A 103 -17.45 -13.30 -2.46
N GLY A 104 -17.30 -12.60 -3.58
CA GLY A 104 -18.32 -12.35 -4.61
C GLY A 104 -17.99 -11.12 -5.44
N GLY A 105 -18.80 -10.82 -6.46
CA GLY A 105 -18.63 -9.65 -7.35
C GLY A 105 -17.69 -9.87 -8.54
N PHE A 106 -17.19 -8.79 -9.13
CA PHE A 106 -16.27 -8.79 -10.27
C PHE A 106 -15.11 -7.80 -10.02
N ALA A 107 -13.89 -8.15 -10.45
CA ALA A 107 -12.69 -7.33 -10.25
C ALA A 107 -12.50 -6.26 -11.35
N SER A 108 -12.96 -6.53 -12.57
CA SER A 108 -12.92 -5.62 -13.72
C SER A 108 -14.14 -5.88 -14.61
N ARG A 109 -14.59 -4.85 -15.35
CA ARG A 109 -15.55 -4.97 -16.46
C ARG A 109 -14.90 -4.90 -17.84
N LEU A 110 -13.61 -4.56 -17.85
CA LEU A 110 -12.73 -4.49 -19.01
C LEU A 110 -11.92 -5.78 -19.12
#